data_AF-A0A543N7F8-F1
#
_entry.id   AF-A0A543N7F8-F1
#
_cell.length_a   1.000
_cell.length_b   1.000
_cell.length_c   1.000
_cell.angle_alpha   90.00
_cell.angle_beta   90.00
_cell.angle_gamma   90.00
#
_symmetry.space_group_name_H-M   'P 1'
#
loop_
_entity.id
_entity.type
_entity.pdbx_description
1 polymer ?
#
loop_
_entity_poly.entity_id
_entity_poly.type
_entity_poly.pdbx_seq_one_letter_code
_entity_poly.pdbx_strand_id
1 'polypeptide(L)'
;MFSSLGAERGVVLMERRIGESYRDSGDYDQAEAYLRSALQWFHEAGDDYQIIRTSRSLALTFQEQRRHEAAREVLEKAHSLAETIGAATDTEEMSRLAEQMRDHIPTGRGSALRPGSPSGGEGADNR
;
A
#
# COMPACT_ATOMS: atom_id res chain seq x y z
N MET A 1 25.42 -26.82 -4.97
CA MET A 1 24.66 -26.02 -3.99
C MET A 1 23.66 -25.03 -4.64
N PHE A 2 23.55 -24.93 -5.98
CA PHE A 2 22.56 -24.07 -6.65
C PHE A 2 21.15 -24.69 -6.79
N SER A 3 21.04 -26.01 -6.67
CA SER A 3 19.79 -26.73 -6.96
C SER A 3 18.68 -26.54 -5.92
N SER A 4 19.04 -26.32 -4.65
CA SER A 4 18.05 -26.07 -3.58
C SER A 4 17.46 -24.67 -3.68
N LEU A 5 18.29 -23.65 -3.83
CA LEU A 5 17.85 -22.25 -3.92
C LEU A 5 16.92 -21.99 -5.10
N GLY A 6 17.18 -22.62 -6.26
CA GLY A 6 16.33 -22.49 -7.44
C GLY A 6 14.96 -23.16 -7.29
N ALA A 7 14.92 -24.34 -6.66
CA ALA A 7 13.66 -25.03 -6.36
C ALA A 7 12.85 -24.27 -5.31
N GLU A 8 13.52 -23.75 -4.28
CA GLU A 8 12.94 -22.97 -3.20
C GLU A 8 12.36 -21.63 -3.71
N ARG A 9 13.08 -20.94 -4.58
CA ARG A 9 12.55 -19.74 -5.29
C ARG A 9 11.27 -20.07 -6.05
N GLY A 10 11.23 -21.23 -6.72
CA GLY A 10 10.04 -21.69 -7.43
C GLY A 10 8.84 -21.89 -6.52
N VAL A 11 9.04 -22.54 -5.37
CA VAL A 11 8.00 -22.74 -4.34
C VAL A 11 7.49 -21.40 -3.82
N VAL A 12 8.39 -20.49 -3.47
CA VAL A 12 8.04 -19.18 -2.92
C VAL A 12 7.29 -18.30 -3.93
N LEU A 13 7.65 -18.37 -5.22
CA LEU A 13 6.87 -17.73 -6.28
C LEU A 13 5.45 -18.28 -6.38
N MET A 14 5.26 -19.58 -6.10
CA MET A 14 3.93 -20.18 -6.03
C MET A 14 3.18 -19.73 -4.77
N GLU A 15 3.85 -19.63 -3.62
CA GLU A 15 3.25 -19.07 -2.39
C GLU A 15 2.71 -17.66 -2.62
N ARG A 16 3.48 -16.78 -3.28
CA ARG A 16 2.99 -15.45 -3.66
C ARG A 16 1.73 -15.52 -4.52
N ARG A 17 1.70 -16.40 -5.53
CA ARG A 17 0.52 -16.60 -6.39
C ARG A 17 -0.68 -17.16 -5.63
N ILE A 18 -0.44 -18.06 -4.67
CA ILE A 18 -1.48 -18.59 -3.79
C ILE A 18 -2.04 -17.46 -2.92
N GLY A 19 -1.19 -16.61 -2.36
CA GLY A 19 -1.61 -15.43 -1.61
C GLY A 19 -2.47 -14.47 -2.45
N GLU A 20 -2.09 -14.22 -3.70
CA GLU A 20 -2.89 -13.44 -4.66
C GLU A 20 -4.25 -14.11 -4.94
N SER A 21 -4.28 -15.43 -5.11
CA SER A 21 -5.53 -16.17 -5.33
C SER A 21 -6.45 -16.12 -4.11
N TYR A 22 -5.90 -16.19 -2.89
CA TYR A 22 -6.69 -16.04 -1.66
C TYR A 22 -7.28 -14.64 -1.54
N ARG A 23 -6.49 -13.60 -1.86
CA ARG A 23 -6.99 -12.22 -1.90
C ARG A 23 -8.16 -12.10 -2.88
N ASP A 24 -8.02 -12.64 -4.09
CA ASP A 24 -9.06 -12.60 -5.12
C ASP A 24 -10.32 -13.40 -4.71
N SER A 25 -10.15 -14.39 -3.82
CA SER A 25 -11.25 -15.17 -3.22
C SER A 25 -11.88 -14.50 -1.99
N GLY A 26 -11.33 -13.37 -1.52
CA GLY A 26 -11.79 -12.66 -0.32
C GLY A 26 -11.21 -13.18 1.00
N ASP A 27 -10.34 -14.19 0.96
CA ASP A 27 -9.72 -14.80 2.15
C ASP A 27 -8.42 -14.08 2.52
N TYR A 28 -8.59 -12.84 3.03
CA TYR A 28 -7.47 -11.92 3.16
C TYR A 28 -6.45 -12.30 4.24
N ASP A 29 -6.85 -13.06 5.27
CA ASP A 29 -5.94 -13.53 6.32
C ASP A 29 -4.93 -14.55 5.77
N GLN A 30 -5.43 -15.49 4.95
CA GLN A 30 -4.57 -16.45 4.26
C GLN A 30 -3.68 -15.74 3.24
N ALA A 31 -4.24 -14.78 2.48
CA ALA A 31 -3.47 -13.97 1.56
C ALA A 31 -2.28 -13.27 2.24
N GLU A 32 -2.52 -12.61 3.39
CA GLU A 32 -1.46 -11.97 4.18
C GLU A 32 -0.39 -12.97 4.61
N ALA A 33 -0.79 -14.15 5.13
CA ALA A 33 0.15 -15.16 5.61
C ALA A 33 1.11 -15.65 4.50
N TYR A 34 0.57 -16.03 3.34
CA TYR A 34 1.39 -16.49 2.20
C TYR A 34 2.26 -15.38 1.63
N LEU A 35 1.74 -14.16 1.52
CA LEU A 35 2.50 -13.02 1.00
C LEU A 35 3.64 -12.61 1.95
N ARG A 36 3.43 -12.65 3.28
CA ARG A 36 4.49 -12.38 4.26
C ARG A 36 5.58 -13.44 4.25
N SER A 37 5.19 -14.72 4.17
CA SER A 37 6.15 -15.83 4.04
C SER A 37 7.05 -15.62 2.81
N ALA A 38 6.43 -15.35 1.66
CA ALA A 38 7.18 -15.14 0.44
C ALA A 38 8.07 -13.89 0.49
N LEU A 39 7.56 -12.80 1.07
CA LEU A 39 8.31 -11.55 1.21
C LEU A 39 9.57 -11.74 2.07
N GLN A 40 9.45 -12.46 3.20
CA GLN A 40 10.60 -12.77 4.05
C GLN A 40 11.67 -13.52 3.27
N TRP A 41 11.29 -14.56 2.53
CA TRP A 41 12.24 -15.32 1.74
C TRP A 41 12.91 -14.47 0.66
N PHE A 42 12.16 -13.61 -0.04
CA PHE A 42 12.76 -12.72 -1.05
C PHE A 42 13.74 -11.71 -0.45
N HIS A 43 13.49 -11.23 0.77
CA HIS A 43 14.47 -10.43 1.52
C HIS A 43 15.75 -11.21 1.81
N GLU A 44 15.64 -12.46 2.29
CA GLU A 44 16.79 -13.31 2.58
C GLU A 44 17.58 -13.68 1.30
N ALA A 45 16.87 -13.86 0.18
CA ALA A 45 17.46 -14.15 -1.12
C ALA A 45 18.00 -12.91 -1.85
N GLY A 46 17.69 -11.69 -1.40
CA GLY A 46 18.06 -10.44 -2.06
C GLY A 46 17.41 -10.22 -3.43
N ASP A 47 16.17 -10.70 -3.63
CA ASP A 47 15.44 -10.56 -4.89
C ASP A 47 14.55 -9.30 -4.87
N ASP A 48 15.18 -8.12 -5.03
CA ASP A 48 14.53 -6.81 -4.87
C ASP A 48 13.27 -6.63 -5.74
N TYR A 49 13.29 -7.14 -6.97
CA TYR A 49 12.11 -7.10 -7.85
C TYR A 49 10.94 -7.91 -7.28
N GLN A 50 11.19 -9.09 -6.71
CA GLN A 50 10.12 -9.87 -6.09
C GLN A 50 9.67 -9.28 -4.76
N ILE A 51 10.56 -8.62 -4.01
CA ILE A 51 10.18 -7.87 -2.79
C ILE A 51 9.16 -6.78 -3.14
N ILE A 52 9.42 -5.98 -4.17
CA ILE A 52 8.51 -4.91 -4.62
C ILE A 52 7.17 -5.47 -5.06
N ARG A 53 7.17 -6.51 -5.92
CA ARG A 53 5.94 -7.13 -6.43
C ARG A 53 5.11 -7.79 -5.33
N THR A 54 5.76 -8.47 -4.39
CA THR A 54 5.07 -9.11 -3.26
C THR A 54 4.50 -8.06 -2.29
N SER A 55 5.26 -7.00 -2.03
CA SER A 55 4.81 -5.86 -1.22
C SER A 55 3.58 -5.18 -1.82
N ARG A 56 3.54 -4.99 -3.15
CA ARG A 56 2.36 -4.48 -3.86
C ARG A 56 1.13 -5.37 -3.61
N SER A 57 1.26 -6.68 -3.76
CA SER A 57 0.15 -7.61 -3.53
C SER A 57 -0.30 -7.63 -2.07
N LEU A 58 0.63 -7.46 -1.12
CA LEU A 58 0.31 -7.34 0.30
C LEU A 58 -0.42 -6.04 0.61
N ALA A 59 0.02 -4.91 0.04
CA ALA A 59 -0.67 -3.63 0.19
C ALA A 59 -2.10 -3.64 -0.36
N LEU A 60 -2.31 -4.26 -1.52
CA LEU A 60 -3.66 -4.47 -2.05
C LEU A 60 -4.52 -5.35 -1.12
N THR A 61 -3.94 -6.39 -0.53
CA THR A 61 -4.63 -7.23 0.45
C THR A 61 -5.05 -6.41 1.68
N PHE A 62 -4.17 -5.54 2.19
CA PHE A 62 -4.51 -4.62 3.29
C PHE A 62 -5.57 -3.60 2.91
N GLN A 63 -5.58 -3.11 1.67
CA GLN A 63 -6.63 -2.22 1.18
C GLN A 63 -8.00 -2.89 1.24
N GLU A 64 -8.11 -4.14 0.77
CA GLU A 64 -9.36 -4.91 0.83
C GLU A 64 -9.81 -5.17 2.28
N GLN A 65 -8.86 -5.34 3.20
CA GLN A 65 -9.12 -5.43 4.64
C GLN A 65 -9.42 -4.07 5.32
N ARG A 66 -9.52 -2.95 4.57
CA ARG A 66 -9.66 -1.57 5.09
C ARG A 66 -8.49 -1.10 5.97
N ARG A 67 -7.33 -1.78 5.91
CA ARG A 67 -6.11 -1.46 6.66
C ARG A 67 -5.21 -0.51 5.85
N HIS A 68 -5.74 0.68 5.55
CA HIS A 68 -5.08 1.65 4.67
C HIS A 68 -3.71 2.13 5.20
N GLU A 69 -3.56 2.28 6.52
CA GLU A 69 -2.28 2.67 7.13
C GLU A 69 -1.18 1.62 6.91
N ALA A 70 -1.51 0.34 7.13
CA ALA A 70 -0.57 -0.76 6.90
C ALA A 70 -0.24 -0.93 5.41
N ALA A 71 -1.22 -0.75 4.53
CA ALA A 71 -1.01 -0.78 3.09
C ALA A 71 -0.02 0.31 2.64
N ARG A 72 -0.17 1.53 3.18
CA ARG A 72 0.71 2.66 2.90
C ARG A 72 2.14 2.40 3.36
N GLU A 73 2.33 1.90 4.58
CA GLU A 73 3.66 1.60 5.11
C GLU A 73 4.42 0.57 4.24
N VAL A 74 3.70 -0.44 3.75
CA VAL A 74 4.28 -1.45 2.85
C VAL A 74 4.67 -0.82 1.51
N LEU A 75 3.82 0.04 0.93
CA LEU A 75 4.10 0.71 -0.34
C LEU A 75 5.27 1.70 -0.23
N GLU A 76 5.40 2.42 0.88
CA GLU A 76 6.53 3.34 1.12
C GLU A 76 7.86 2.60 1.14
N LYS A 77 7.93 1.45 1.83
CA LYS A 77 9.13 0.61 1.84
C LYS A 77 9.46 0.07 0.45
N ALA A 78 8.44 -0.40 -0.27
CA ALA A 78 8.61 -0.90 -1.64
C ALA A 78 9.05 0.21 -2.61
N HIS A 79 8.54 1.43 -2.44
CA HIS A 79 8.93 2.60 -3.22
C HIS A 79 10.41 2.93 -3.04
N SER A 80 10.88 3.05 -1.79
CA SER A 80 12.29 3.33 -1.52
C SER A 80 13.22 2.26 -2.10
N LEU A 81 12.79 0.99 -2.09
CA LEU A 81 13.54 -0.09 -2.72
C LEU A 81 13.55 0.05 -4.25
N ALA A 82 12.39 0.33 -4.86
CA ALA A 82 12.27 0.55 -6.30
C ALA A 82 13.14 1.72 -6.79
N GLU A 83 13.19 2.82 -6.03
CA GLU A 83 14.10 3.95 -6.28
C GLU A 83 15.56 3.52 -6.23
N THR A 84 15.93 2.72 -5.22
CA THR A 84 17.31 2.26 -5.02
C THR A 84 17.80 1.42 -6.20
N ILE A 85 16.94 0.57 -6.76
CA ILE A 85 17.28 -0.30 -7.90
C ILE A 85 17.01 0.35 -9.28
N GLY A 86 16.48 1.57 -9.31
CA GLY A 86 16.15 2.29 -10.55
C GLY A 86 14.93 1.75 -11.32
N ALA A 87 14.01 1.09 -10.63
CA ALA A 87 12.79 0.52 -11.21
C ALA A 87 11.68 1.59 -11.32
N ALA A 88 11.85 2.56 -12.23
CA ALA A 88 10.96 3.72 -12.36
C ALA A 88 9.47 3.37 -12.52
N THR A 89 9.15 2.32 -13.28
CA THR A 89 7.76 1.87 -13.47
C THR A 89 7.15 1.38 -12.15
N ASP A 90 7.89 0.59 -11.39
CA ASP A 90 7.41 0.10 -10.09
C ASP A 90 7.31 1.25 -9.07
N THR A 91 8.25 2.20 -9.08
CA THR A 91 8.23 3.41 -8.25
C THR A 91 6.95 4.23 -8.49
N GLU A 92 6.61 4.50 -9.76
CA GLU A 92 5.39 5.23 -10.13
C GLU A 92 4.13 4.46 -9.71
N GLU A 93 4.11 3.14 -9.88
CA GLU A 93 3.00 2.30 -9.44
C GLU A 93 2.81 2.34 -7.92
N MET A 94 3.89 2.22 -7.14
CA MET A 94 3.80 2.29 -5.67
C MET A 94 3.30 3.65 -5.21
N SER A 95 3.82 4.74 -5.80
CA SER A 95 3.37 6.11 -5.51
C SER A 95 1.89 6.29 -5.81
N ARG A 96 1.41 5.84 -6.98
CA ARG A 96 0.01 5.93 -7.36
C ARG A 96 -0.90 5.16 -6.38
N LEU A 97 -0.52 3.94 -6.01
CA LEU A 97 -1.29 3.14 -5.07
C LEU A 97 -1.31 3.77 -3.66
N ALA A 98 -0.19 4.33 -3.21
CA ALA A 98 -0.10 4.98 -1.91
C ALA A 98 -0.98 6.24 -1.85
N GLU A 99 -1.03 7.02 -2.93
CA GLU A 99 -1.92 8.18 -3.06
C GLU A 99 -3.40 7.78 -3.07
N GLN A 100 -3.76 6.73 -3.83
CA GLN A 100 -5.14 6.22 -3.85
C GLN A 100 -5.62 5.81 -2.45
N MET A 101 -4.74 5.22 -1.65
CA MET A 101 -5.06 4.79 -0.29
C MET A 101 -5.12 5.96 0.71
N ARG A 102 -4.45 7.09 0.43
CA ARG A 102 -4.57 8.33 1.21
C ARG A 102 -5.96 8.95 1.08
N ASP A 103 -6.52 8.91 -0.12
CA ASP A 103 -7.79 9.56 -0.42
C ASP A 103 -9.00 8.76 0.11
N HIS A 104 -8.79 7.51 0.53
CA HIS A 104 -9.82 6.63 1.11
C HIS A 104 -9.90 6.66 2.63
N ILE A 105 -9.17 7.57 3.31
CA ILE A 105 -9.46 7.88 4.72
C ILE A 105 -10.92 8.35 4.74
N PRO A 106 -11.85 7.66 5.44
CA PRO A 106 -13.18 8.21 5.59
C PRO A 106 -13.01 9.52 6.33
N THR A 107 -13.25 10.64 5.64
CA THR A 107 -13.20 11.99 6.18
C THR A 107 -14.36 12.17 7.15
N GLY A 108 -14.34 11.40 8.24
CA GLY A 108 -15.20 11.53 9.41
C GLY A 108 -14.66 12.65 10.30
N ARG A 109 -14.49 13.85 9.76
CA ARG A 109 -14.42 15.09 10.53
C ARG A 109 -15.04 16.20 9.70
N GLY A 110 -16.14 16.73 10.24
CA GLY A 110 -16.93 17.77 9.64
C GLY A 110 -16.07 18.90 9.10
N SER A 111 -16.47 19.40 7.93
CA SER A 111 -16.22 20.78 7.54
C SER A 111 -16.76 21.66 8.66
N ALA A 112 -15.85 22.01 9.57
CA ALA A 112 -16.02 23.07 10.51
C ALA A 112 -16.56 24.27 9.73
N LEU A 113 -17.67 24.81 10.23
CA LEU A 113 -18.24 26.09 9.88
C LEU A 113 -17.11 27.04 9.44
N ARG A 114 -17.19 27.53 8.19
CA ARG A 114 -16.56 28.81 7.86
C ARG A 114 -17.04 29.79 8.94
N PRO A 115 -16.17 30.47 9.70
CA PRO A 115 -16.65 31.62 10.45
C PRO A 115 -17.17 32.58 9.39
N GLY A 116 -18.49 32.82 9.42
CA GLY A 116 -19.11 33.85 8.62
C GLY A 116 -18.37 35.14 8.89
N SER A 117 -17.86 35.76 7.82
CA SER A 117 -17.42 37.14 7.85
C SER A 117 -18.52 37.98 8.52
N PRO A 118 -18.22 38.84 9.50
CA PRO A 118 -19.22 39.78 9.98
C PRO A 118 -19.47 40.78 8.84
N SER A 119 -20.57 40.56 8.11
CA SER A 119 -21.26 41.59 7.35
C SER A 119 -21.82 42.58 8.36
N GLY A 120 -21.13 43.70 8.54
CA GLY A 120 -21.52 44.79 9.43
C GLY A 120 -21.10 46.13 8.83
N GLY A 121 -21.71 46.46 7.69
CA GLY A 121 -21.68 47.81 7.11
C GLY A 121 -23.08 48.38 7.13
N GLU A 122 -23.43 49.10 8.20
CA GLU A 122 -24.45 50.15 8.27
C GLU A 122 -23.85 51.17 9.28
N GLY A 123 -23.60 52.44 8.96
CA GLY A 123 -24.33 53.29 8.04
C GLY A 123 -25.33 54.13 8.83
N ALA A 124 -24.84 55.27 9.33
CA ALA A 124 -25.58 56.50 9.63
C ALA A 124 -26.70 56.52 10.69
N ASP A 125 -26.66 57.66 11.39
CA ASP A 125 -27.77 58.46 11.89
C ASP A 125 -28.33 58.31 13.31
N ASN A 126 -28.35 59.48 13.96
CA ASN A 126 -29.38 60.03 14.85
C ASN A 126 -29.04 60.18 16.35
N ARG A 127 -28.43 61.31 16.72
CA ARG A 127 -29.04 62.38 17.56
C ARG A 127 -28.05 63.50 17.88
#